data_AF-A0A8S3CS74-F1
#
_entry.id   AF-A0A8S3CS74-F1
#
_cell.length_a   1.000
_cell.length_b   1.000
_cell.length_c   1.000
_cell.angle_alpha   90.00
_cell.angle_beta   90.00
_cell.angle_gamma   90.00
#
_symmetry.space_group_name_H-M   'P 1'
#
loop_
_entity.id
_entity.type
_entity.pdbx_description
1 polymer ?
#
loop_
_entity_poly.entity_id
_entity_poly.type
_entity_poly.pdbx_seq_one_letter_code
_entity_poly.pdbx_strand_id
1 'polypeptide(L)' 'MDERRYLYVSDYVKYEVRRYQSDQKNGTLVAGGNSEGDGLNQLKRPTYLFVDRQQSVYVSNY' A
#
# COMPACT_ATOMS: atom_id res chain seq x y z
N MET A 1 7.82 9.02 -2.59
CA MET A 1 6.80 9.94 -3.13
C MET A 1 6.88 9.84 -4.64
N ASP A 2 5.76 9.58 -5.33
CA ASP A 2 5.74 9.40 -6.79
C ASP A 2 5.74 10.75 -7.55
N GLU A 3 5.80 10.69 -8.89
CA GLU A 3 5.79 11.87 -9.78
C GLU A 3 4.51 12.72 -9.64
N ARG A 4 3.43 12.13 -9.11
CA ARG A 4 2.13 12.77 -8.84
C ARG A 4 1.97 13.23 -7.40
N ARG A 5 3.06 13.24 -6.62
CA ARG A 5 3.09 13.66 -5.21
C ARG A 5 2.27 12.76 -4.27
N TYR A 6 2.11 11.48 -4.62
CA TYR A 6 1.56 10.48 -3.69
C TYR A 6 2.66 9.84 -2.85
N LEU A 7 2.40 9.71 -1.55
CA LEU A 7 3.16 8.91 -0.62
C LEU A 7 2.45 7.58 -0.41
N TYR A 8 3.14 6.47 -0.65
CA TYR A 8 2.64 5.13 -0.38
C TYR A 8 3.27 4.63 0.91
N VAL A 9 2.43 4.10 1.81
CA VAL A 9 2.84 3.61 3.12
C VAL A 9 2.33 2.19 3.28
N SER A 10 3.23 1.25 3.54
CA SER A 10 2.90 -0.10 3.97
C SER A 10 2.80 -0.13 5.48
N ASP A 11 1.64 -0.54 6.00
CA ASP A 11 1.44 -0.78 7.42
C ASP A 11 1.54 -2.29 7.66
N TYR A 12 2.66 -2.70 8.24
CA TYR A 12 2.95 -4.10 8.58
C TYR A 12 1.93 -4.67 9.58
N VAL A 13 1.47 -3.86 10.54
CA VAL A 13 0.60 -4.32 11.62
C VAL A 13 -0.84 -4.44 11.16
N LYS A 14 -1.26 -3.54 10.27
CA LYS A 14 -2.62 -3.52 9.71
C LYS A 14 -2.77 -4.31 8.41
N TYR A 15 -1.68 -4.88 7.90
CA TYR A 15 -1.72 -5.69 6.68
C TYR A 15 -2.30 -4.92 5.48
N GLU A 16 -1.92 -3.65 5.36
CA GLU A 16 -2.50 -2.74 4.36
C GLU A 16 -1.44 -1.85 3.72
N VAL A 17 -1.76 -1.37 2.52
CA VAL A 17 -1.01 -0.31 1.85
C VAL A 17 -1.96 0.84 1.58
N ARG A 18 -1.56 2.03 2.00
CA ARG A 18 -2.32 3.27 1.77
C ARG A 18 -1.52 4.24 0.93
N ARG A 19 -2.22 5.02 0.10
CA ARG A 19 -1.64 6.21 -0.53
C ARG A 19 -2.19 7.49 0.07
N TYR A 20 -1.32 8.48 0.19
CA TYR A 20 -1.62 9.80 0.71
C TYR A 20 -1.19 10.86 -0.29
N GLN A 21 -1.99 11.91 -0.43
CA GLN A 21 -1.59 13.15 -1.07
C GLN A 21 -1.33 14.19 0.02
N SER A 22 -0.48 15.20 -0.23
CA SER A 22 -0.01 16.14 0.79
C SER A 22 -1.13 16.89 1.56
N ASP A 23 -2.33 16.93 1.01
CA ASP A 23 -3.54 17.57 1.55
C ASP A 23 -4.53 16.58 2.20
N GLN A 24 -4.31 15.26 2.08
CA GLN A 24 -5.22 14.24 2.59
C GLN A 24 -4.80 13.74 3.97
N LYS A 25 -5.66 13.96 4.97
CA LYS A 25 -5.50 13.39 6.31
C LYS A 25 -5.79 11.88 6.36
N ASN A 26 -6.68 11.41 5.50
CA ASN A 26 -7.07 10.01 5.41
C ASN A 26 -6.50 9.41 4.12
N GLY A 27 -5.58 8.45 4.27
CA GLY A 27 -4.99 7.75 3.14
C GLY A 27 -6.00 6.79 2.51
N THR A 28 -5.98 6.71 1.18
CA THR A 28 -6.78 5.75 0.41
C THR A 28 -6.17 4.37 0.53
N LEU A 29 -6.95 3.37 0.92
CA LEU A 29 -6.53 1.96 0.89
C LEU A 29 -6.36 1.51 -0.56
N VAL A 30 -5.18 1.02 -0.92
CA VAL A 30 -4.87 0.58 -2.30
C VAL A 30 -4.59 -0.92 -2.39
N ALA A 31 -4.23 -1.57 -1.28
CA ALA A 31 -4.08 -3.03 -1.18
C ALA A 31 -4.23 -3.50 0.27
N GLY A 32 -4.69 -4.74 0.47
CA GLY A 32 -4.82 -5.36 1.79
C GLY A 32 -6.03 -4.87 2.59
N GLY A 33 -5.88 -4.82 3.92
CA GLY A 33 -6.94 -4.40 4.85
C GLY A 33 -7.98 -5.48 5.19
N ASN A 34 -7.77 -6.72 4.74
CA ASN A 34 -8.67 -7.87 4.95
C ASN A 34 -8.05 -8.92 5.90
N SER A 35 -7.29 -8.46 6.89
CA SER A 35 -6.47 -9.30 7.80
C SER A 35 -5.35 -10.06 7.08
N GLU A 36 -4.48 -10.66 7.89
CA GLU A 36 -3.38 -11.53 7.42
C GLU A 36 -3.91 -12.75 6.65
N GLY A 37 -3.36 -13.02 5.47
CA GLY A 37 -3.71 -14.23 4.70
C GLY A 37 -3.17 -14.24 3.26
N ASP A 38 -3.46 -15.34 2.54
CA ASP A 38 -3.00 -15.60 1.16
C ASP A 38 -4.09 -15.35 0.10
N GLY A 39 -5.23 -14.76 0.50
CA GLY A 39 -6.27 -14.35 -0.43
C GLY A 39 -5.81 -13.21 -1.36
N LEU A 40 -6.45 -13.09 -2.52
CA LEU A 40 -6.11 -12.09 -3.56
C LEU A 40 -6.12 -10.63 -3.05
N ASN A 41 -6.83 -10.35 -1.97
CA ASN A 41 -6.98 -9.04 -1.33
C ASN A 41 -6.42 -9.00 0.11
N GLN A 42 -5.62 -10.00 0.49
CA GLN A 42 -4.98 -10.09 1.80
C GLN A 42 -3.47 -9.88 1.66
N LEU A 43 -2.85 -9.35 2.72
CA LEU A 43 -1.40 -9.17 2.81
C LEU A 43 -0.96 -9.80 4.13
N LYS A 44 0.20 -10.46 4.17
CA LYS A 44 0.73 -11.00 5.42
C LYS A 44 1.65 -10.06 6.16
N ARG A 45 2.70 -9.61 5.49
CA ARG A 45 3.74 -8.76 6.08
C ARG A 45 4.28 -7.81 5.03
N PRO A 46 3.47 -6.83 4.57
CA PRO A 46 3.91 -5.94 3.51
C PRO A 46 5.05 -5.05 4.04
N THR A 47 6.24 -5.20 3.47
CA THR A 47 7.45 -4.47 3.90
C THR A 47 8.11 -3.69 2.78
N TYR A 48 8.03 -4.20 1.55
CA TYR A 48 8.62 -3.54 0.39
C TYR A 48 7.55 -3.13 -0.60
N LEU A 49 7.66 -1.89 -1.06
CA LEU A 49 6.77 -1.26 -2.03
C LEU A 49 7.58 -0.75 -3.21
N PHE A 50 7.08 -1.03 -4.41
CA PHE A 50 7.54 -0.41 -5.64
C PHE A 50 6.34 0.17 -6.39
N VAL A 51 6.50 1.35 -6.97
CA VAL A 51 5.46 2.03 -7.74
C VAL A 51 6.03 2.37 -9.11
N ASP A 52 5.37 1.92 -10.16
CA ASP A 52 5.78 2.23 -11.53
C ASP A 52 5.25 3.60 -12.01
N ARG A 53 5.59 3.97 -13.24
CA ARG A 53 5.14 5.23 -13.86
C ARG A 53 3.63 5.27 -14.17
N GLN A 54 2.97 4.11 -14.22
CA GLN A 54 1.53 3.98 -14.43
C GLN A 54 0.75 3.99 -13.09
N GLN A 55 1.45 4.16 -11.96
CA GLN A 55 0.92 4.07 -10.59
C GLN A 55 0.43 2.68 -10.18
N SER A 56 0.96 1.63 -10.82
CA SER A 56 0.79 0.26 -10.35
C SER A 56 1.63 0.08 -9.08
N VAL A 57 1.02 -0.47 -8.02
CA VAL A 57 1.67 -0.72 -6.74
C VAL A 57 2.02 -2.20 -6.64
N TYR A 58 3.31 -2.49 -6.50
CA TYR A 58 3.83 -3.83 -6.28
C TYR A 58 4.23 -3.96 -4.82
N VAL A 59 3.72 -4.98 -4.15
CA VAL A 59 3.91 -5.22 -2.72
C VAL A 59 4.58 -6.56 -2.55
N SER A 60 5.71 -6.59 -1.85
CA SER A 60 6.29 -7.85 -1.38
C SER A 60 5.65 -8.19 -0.03
N ASN A 61 5.01 -9.35 0.06
CA ASN A 61 4.55 -9.94 1.30
C ASN A 61 5.27 -11.28 1.55
N TYR A 62 5.48 -11.62 2.82
CA TYR A 62 6.08 -12.86 3.30
C TYR A 62 5.04 -13.72 4.00
#